data_AF-A0ABD6DZG4-F1
#
_entry.id   AF-A0ABD6DZG4-F1
#
_cell.length_a   1.000
_cell.length_b   1.000
_cell.length_c   1.000
_cell.angle_alpha   90.00
_cell.angle_beta   90.00
_cell.angle_gamma   90.00
#
_symmetry.space_group_name_H-M   'P 1'
#
loop_
_entity.id
_entity.type
_entity.pdbx_description
1 polymer ?
#
loop_
_entity_poly.entity_id
_entity_poly.type
_entity_poly.pdbx_seq_one_letter_code
_entity_poly.pdbx_strand_id
1 'polypeptide(L)'
;MKLIDGYPGYMIKSIKLVEKKREKNMSEPVKPMSLKDRESMLTKYHPDYMKGTKRVLRVGTDKGQFLYNGLVDLLESKPVIDPKDVDLSKIDYDVDLLIIGGGGAGTVAALFAYESGVSLDKILIVTKLRHGDANSMMAQGGIQAADRPEDNPSLHYLDIYGGGHFTNKPELARALALDAPGIIKWHEDLGVMYDRHEDGEFQELSGGGTCRNRMHSCKDYSGMEIMRNIRDKARNMEIPTLEFCPVAELLLDDKGQVAGGVAFNLETFEYYVIRSKATILTTGGSGRLHLSNYPTTNHYGATGDGLIMAYHAGANLLDLDTIQIHPTGDAYPEPLVGILSTEKIRGLGAIPLNKNGDPFVFPLEPRDVESASFIKECKENRGIVTSTGMPGVWLDTPMIEILHGEGTIEEKLAGEVRKFKRFGIDMAKQPILVYPTLHYQN
;
A
#
# COMPACT_ATOMS: atom_id res chain seq x y z
N MET A 1 -28.47 -6.48 -17.57
CA MET A 1 -27.09 -5.98 -17.66
C MET A 1 -26.34 -6.82 -18.68
N LYS A 2 -25.89 -6.25 -19.81
CA LYS A 2 -24.81 -6.88 -20.57
C LYS A 2 -23.54 -6.66 -19.75
N LEU A 3 -22.82 -7.72 -19.42
CA LEU A 3 -21.44 -7.59 -18.94
C LEU A 3 -20.69 -6.79 -20.00
N ILE A 4 -19.98 -5.76 -19.54
CA ILE A 4 -19.07 -4.99 -20.40
C ILE A 4 -17.99 -5.97 -20.88
N ASP A 5 -17.83 -6.05 -22.20
CA ASP A 5 -16.84 -6.89 -22.87
C ASP A 5 -15.88 -5.97 -23.62
N GLY A 6 -14.68 -5.79 -23.07
CA GLY A 6 -13.65 -4.92 -23.60
C GLY A 6 -13.96 -3.42 -23.48
N TYR A 7 -13.34 -2.63 -24.35
CA TYR A 7 -13.44 -1.17 -24.33
C TYR A 7 -14.58 -0.62 -25.20
N PRO A 8 -15.25 0.49 -24.79
CA PRO A 8 -16.25 1.15 -25.61
C PRO A 8 -15.61 1.78 -26.86
N GLY A 9 -16.41 1.96 -27.91
CA GLY A 9 -15.92 2.38 -29.23
C GLY A 9 -15.11 3.69 -29.26
N TYR A 10 -15.38 4.63 -28.35
CA TYR A 10 -14.57 5.87 -28.27
C TYR A 10 -13.18 5.62 -27.68
N MET A 11 -13.04 4.70 -26.72
CA MET A 11 -11.74 4.28 -26.19
C MET A 11 -10.97 3.47 -27.23
N ILE A 12 -11.64 2.58 -27.98
CA ILE A 12 -11.02 1.85 -29.10
C ILE A 12 -10.41 2.81 -30.13
N LYS A 13 -11.06 3.94 -30.44
CA LYS A 13 -10.48 4.97 -31.32
C LYS A 13 -9.18 5.55 -30.77
N SER A 14 -9.11 5.77 -29.46
CA SER A 14 -7.89 6.26 -28.79
C SER A 14 -6.79 5.19 -28.73
N ILE A 15 -7.14 3.93 -28.46
CA ILE A 15 -6.21 2.79 -28.47
C ILE A 15 -5.53 2.65 -29.84
N LYS A 16 -6.25 2.84 -30.95
CA LYS A 16 -5.65 2.84 -32.29
C LYS A 16 -4.60 3.94 -32.50
N LEU A 17 -4.71 5.07 -31.80
CA LEU A 17 -3.69 6.13 -31.83
C LEU A 17 -2.45 5.72 -31.04
N VAL A 18 -2.63 5.05 -29.89
CA VAL A 18 -1.55 4.44 -29.11
C VAL A 18 -0.79 3.43 -29.98
N GLU A 19 -1.49 2.46 -30.58
CA GLU A 19 -0.90 1.44 -31.45
C GLU A 19 -0.10 2.05 -32.60
N LYS A 20 -0.66 3.07 -33.27
CA LYS A 20 0.00 3.76 -34.39
C LYS A 20 1.31 4.45 -33.99
N LYS A 21 1.42 4.93 -32.75
CA LYS A 21 2.58 5.68 -32.26
C LYS A 21 3.59 4.82 -31.49
N ARG A 22 3.27 3.55 -31.19
CA ARG A 22 4.08 2.68 -30.33
C ARG A 22 5.54 2.57 -30.77
N GLU A 23 5.79 2.28 -32.04
CA GLU A 23 7.16 2.17 -32.58
C GLU A 23 7.97 3.46 -32.40
N LYS A 24 7.34 4.62 -32.63
CA LYS A 24 7.96 5.93 -32.40
C LYS A 24 8.25 6.16 -30.91
N ASN A 25 7.28 5.86 -30.04
CA ASN A 25 7.42 6.10 -28.61
C ASN A 25 8.53 5.22 -27.99
N MET A 26 8.78 4.04 -28.55
CA MET A 26 9.90 3.18 -28.17
C MET A 26 11.25 3.75 -28.58
N SER A 27 11.35 4.39 -29.75
CA SER A 27 12.61 4.96 -30.24
C SER A 27 12.93 6.35 -29.67
N GLU A 28 11.92 7.07 -29.17
CA GLU A 28 12.04 8.41 -28.60
C GLU A 28 11.56 8.45 -27.12
N PRO A 29 12.30 7.85 -26.17
CA PRO A 29 11.87 7.79 -24.78
C PRO A 29 11.85 9.17 -24.11
N VAL A 30 10.82 9.40 -23.29
CA VAL A 30 10.74 10.60 -22.44
C VAL A 30 11.87 10.57 -21.42
N LYS A 31 12.60 11.69 -21.29
CA LYS A 31 13.71 11.81 -20.33
C LYS A 31 13.19 12.14 -18.93
N PRO A 32 13.94 11.76 -17.88
CA PRO A 32 13.62 12.16 -16.52
C PRO A 32 13.57 13.69 -16.35
N MET A 33 12.67 14.16 -15.50
CA MET A 33 12.53 15.57 -15.11
C MET A 33 13.73 16.04 -14.29
N SER A 34 14.09 17.32 -14.44
CA SER A 34 15.00 17.97 -13.50
C SER A 34 14.35 18.13 -12.13
N LEU A 35 15.15 18.28 -11.05
CA LEU A 35 14.61 18.52 -9.71
C LEU A 35 13.68 19.74 -9.64
N LYS A 36 14.01 20.80 -10.37
CA LYS A 36 13.20 22.03 -10.44
C LYS A 36 11.85 21.78 -11.12
N ASP A 37 11.83 20.97 -12.18
CA ASP A 37 10.60 20.64 -12.90
C ASP A 37 9.69 19.76 -12.04
N ARG A 38 10.28 18.82 -11.27
CA ARG A 38 9.55 18.00 -10.28
C ARG A 38 8.86 18.87 -9.24
N GLU A 39 9.59 19.79 -8.60
CA GLU A 39 9.02 20.71 -7.60
C GLU A 39 7.86 21.55 -8.16
N SER A 40 8.01 22.05 -9.39
CA SER A 40 6.94 22.79 -10.06
C SER A 40 5.71 21.93 -10.35
N MET A 41 5.92 20.66 -10.75
CA MET A 41 4.85 19.71 -11.01
C MET A 41 4.04 19.41 -9.74
N LEU A 42 4.74 19.11 -8.65
CA LEU A 42 4.15 18.76 -7.37
C LEU A 42 3.30 19.90 -6.80
N THR A 43 3.87 21.11 -6.72
CA THR A 43 3.19 22.28 -6.16
C THR A 43 1.89 22.65 -6.89
N LYS A 44 1.83 22.37 -8.20
CA LYS A 44 0.67 22.73 -9.04
C LYS A 44 -0.40 21.66 -9.11
N TYR A 45 -0.02 20.37 -9.07
CA TYR A 45 -0.93 19.29 -9.43
C TYR A 45 -1.03 18.17 -8.39
N HIS A 46 -0.07 18.02 -7.46
CA HIS A 46 -0.11 16.94 -6.47
C HIS A 46 -1.21 17.17 -5.42
N PRO A 47 -1.97 16.13 -5.00
CA PRO A 47 -3.06 16.23 -4.05
C PRO A 47 -2.74 16.91 -2.71
N ASP A 48 -1.52 16.76 -2.22
CA ASP A 48 -1.10 17.29 -0.92
C ASP A 48 -1.14 18.81 -0.83
N TYR A 49 -1.06 19.50 -1.98
CA TYR A 49 -1.11 20.96 -2.10
C TYR A 49 -2.50 21.48 -2.48
N MET A 50 -3.51 20.61 -2.59
CA MET A 50 -4.88 21.03 -2.89
C MET A 50 -5.50 21.78 -1.71
N LYS A 51 -6.16 22.90 -2.02
CA LYS A 51 -6.90 23.68 -1.03
C LYS A 51 -8.19 22.98 -0.62
N GLY A 52 -8.54 23.06 0.66
CA GLY A 52 -9.82 22.60 1.19
C GLY A 52 -9.89 21.11 1.55
N THR A 53 -8.83 20.33 1.33
CA THR A 53 -8.76 18.91 1.73
C THR A 53 -8.30 18.70 3.17
N LYS A 54 -7.73 19.74 3.78
CA LYS A 54 -7.12 19.73 5.12
C LYS A 54 -7.66 20.88 5.97
N ARG A 55 -7.63 20.70 7.30
CA ARG A 55 -7.99 21.70 8.31
C ARG A 55 -7.19 21.52 9.60
N VAL A 56 -7.21 22.54 10.45
CA VAL A 56 -6.52 22.51 11.75
C VAL A 56 -7.28 21.59 12.72
N LEU A 57 -6.55 20.68 13.37
CA LEU A 57 -7.03 19.88 14.49
C LEU A 57 -7.22 20.76 15.73
N ARG A 58 -8.42 20.74 16.34
CA ARG A 58 -8.81 21.74 17.35
C ARG A 58 -8.61 21.29 18.80
N VAL A 59 -8.48 20.00 19.04
CA VAL A 59 -8.43 19.38 20.38
C VAL A 59 -7.27 18.38 20.47
N GLY A 60 -7.09 17.78 21.67
CA GLY A 60 -6.11 16.72 21.95
C GLY A 60 -4.64 17.13 21.90
N THR A 61 -3.77 16.12 21.97
CA THR A 61 -2.31 16.25 22.10
C THR A 61 -1.65 16.89 20.88
N ASP A 62 -2.22 16.66 19.72
CA ASP A 62 -1.74 17.17 18.43
C ASP A 62 -2.48 18.41 17.94
N LYS A 63 -3.18 19.12 18.86
CA LYS A 63 -3.89 20.36 18.54
C LYS A 63 -2.98 21.34 17.80
N GLY A 64 -3.50 21.89 16.69
CA GLY A 64 -2.79 22.84 15.85
C GLY A 64 -2.18 22.23 14.58
N GLN A 65 -2.06 20.90 14.50
CA GLN A 65 -1.65 20.23 13.26
C GLN A 65 -2.67 20.46 12.13
N PHE A 66 -2.20 20.52 10.88
CA PHE A 66 -3.02 20.75 9.69
C PHE A 66 -3.18 19.46 8.88
N LEU A 67 -4.29 18.75 9.10
CA LEU A 67 -4.48 17.36 8.67
C LEU A 67 -5.68 17.22 7.73
N TYR A 68 -5.80 16.08 7.03
CA TYR A 68 -6.92 15.84 6.12
C TYR A 68 -8.27 15.83 6.85
N ASN A 69 -9.29 16.41 6.22
CA ASN A 69 -10.61 16.62 6.84
C ASN A 69 -11.20 15.35 7.47
N GLY A 70 -11.21 14.23 6.75
CA GLY A 70 -11.77 12.96 7.25
C GLY A 70 -10.99 12.37 8.43
N LEU A 71 -9.69 12.61 8.51
CA LEU A 71 -8.89 12.22 9.66
C LEU A 71 -9.18 13.14 10.85
N VAL A 72 -9.29 14.46 10.64
CA VAL A 72 -9.69 15.40 11.69
C VAL A 72 -11.10 15.09 12.20
N ASP A 73 -12.04 14.69 11.34
CA ASP A 73 -13.37 14.27 11.75
C ASP A 73 -13.31 13.11 12.76
N LEU A 74 -12.43 12.13 12.53
CA LEU A 74 -12.25 11.00 13.44
C LEU A 74 -11.46 11.35 14.71
N LEU A 75 -10.39 12.12 14.61
CA LEU A 75 -9.60 12.55 15.77
C LEU A 75 -10.40 13.46 16.72
N GLU A 76 -11.34 14.24 16.19
CA GLU A 76 -12.23 15.08 17.01
C GLU A 76 -13.50 14.35 17.45
N SER A 77 -13.67 13.09 17.06
CA SER A 77 -14.82 12.27 17.44
C SER A 77 -14.72 11.80 18.89
N LYS A 78 -15.84 11.31 19.43
CA LYS A 78 -15.85 10.66 20.73
C LYS A 78 -15.61 9.16 20.54
N PRO A 79 -15.02 8.47 21.53
CA PRO A 79 -15.02 7.02 21.60
C PRO A 79 -16.40 6.43 21.29
N VAL A 80 -16.42 5.31 20.56
CA VAL A 80 -17.66 4.59 20.24
C VAL A 80 -18.25 3.89 21.47
N ILE A 81 -17.43 3.63 22.49
CA ILE A 81 -17.80 2.94 23.74
C ILE A 81 -18.27 3.95 24.80
N ASP A 82 -19.39 3.65 25.48
CA ASP A 82 -19.70 4.25 26.78
C ASP A 82 -18.99 3.43 27.87
N PRO A 83 -18.14 4.04 28.73
CA PRO A 83 -17.46 3.31 29.81
C PRO A 83 -18.38 2.51 30.74
N LYS A 84 -19.67 2.84 30.81
CA LYS A 84 -20.66 2.09 31.61
C LYS A 84 -21.01 0.72 31.02
N ASP A 85 -20.76 0.52 29.72
CA ASP A 85 -21.08 -0.72 29.02
C ASP A 85 -19.99 -1.79 29.19
N VAL A 86 -18.87 -1.44 29.85
CA VAL A 86 -17.69 -2.31 29.99
C VAL A 86 -17.35 -2.50 31.47
N ASP A 87 -17.49 -3.73 31.98
CA ASP A 87 -17.03 -4.10 33.32
C ASP A 87 -15.54 -4.47 33.30
N LEU A 88 -14.69 -3.51 33.66
CA LEU A 88 -13.23 -3.69 33.71
C LEU A 88 -12.77 -4.70 34.79
N SER A 89 -13.65 -5.13 35.71
CA SER A 89 -13.30 -6.14 36.70
C SER A 89 -13.34 -7.57 36.13
N LYS A 90 -14.08 -7.77 35.04
CA LYS A 90 -14.16 -9.04 34.31
C LYS A 90 -13.11 -9.06 33.20
N ILE A 91 -11.97 -9.68 33.48
CA ILE A 91 -10.89 -9.84 32.50
C ILE A 91 -11.14 -11.11 31.69
N ASP A 92 -11.38 -10.96 30.39
CA ASP A 92 -11.59 -12.10 29.48
C ASP A 92 -10.25 -12.67 28.98
N TYR A 93 -9.23 -11.82 28.81
CA TYR A 93 -7.88 -12.22 28.39
C TYR A 93 -6.81 -11.51 29.22
N ASP A 94 -5.83 -12.27 29.71
CA ASP A 94 -4.72 -11.77 30.53
C ASP A 94 -3.38 -12.25 29.95
N VAL A 95 -2.67 -11.36 29.26
CA VAL A 95 -1.49 -11.69 28.45
C VAL A 95 -0.30 -10.79 28.78
N ASP A 96 0.90 -11.16 28.35
CA ASP A 96 2.05 -10.26 28.47
C ASP A 96 2.10 -9.29 27.29
N LEU A 97 1.75 -9.76 26.09
CA LEU A 97 1.81 -9.00 24.85
C LEU A 97 0.48 -9.04 24.09
N LEU A 98 -0.16 -7.88 23.97
CA LEU A 98 -1.30 -7.66 23.08
C LEU A 98 -0.83 -7.06 21.75
N ILE A 99 -1.17 -7.70 20.63
CA ILE A 99 -0.87 -7.20 19.29
C ILE A 99 -2.19 -6.90 18.59
N ILE A 100 -2.41 -5.62 18.27
CA ILE A 100 -3.65 -5.18 17.63
C ILE A 100 -3.39 -5.05 16.12
N GLY A 101 -3.94 -5.99 15.35
CA GLY A 101 -3.75 -6.11 13.90
C GLY A 101 -3.16 -7.47 13.51
N GLY A 102 -3.87 -8.21 12.67
CA GLY A 102 -3.47 -9.54 12.17
C GLY A 102 -2.82 -9.51 10.78
N GLY A 103 -2.23 -8.38 10.39
CA GLY A 103 -1.50 -8.24 9.11
C GLY A 103 -0.05 -8.73 9.21
N GLY A 104 0.76 -8.37 8.22
CA GLY A 104 2.18 -8.78 8.17
C GLY A 104 2.95 -8.35 9.41
N ALA A 105 2.91 -7.05 9.74
CA ALA A 105 3.64 -6.51 10.91
C ALA A 105 3.22 -7.16 12.24
N GLY A 106 1.92 -7.33 12.49
CA GLY A 106 1.44 -7.94 13.73
C GLY A 106 1.80 -9.41 13.85
N THR A 107 1.73 -10.15 12.74
CA THR A 107 2.10 -11.57 12.74
C THR A 107 3.61 -11.76 12.90
N VAL A 108 4.43 -10.94 12.24
CA VAL A 108 5.89 -10.92 12.44
C VAL A 108 6.23 -10.56 13.89
N ALA A 109 5.58 -9.55 14.47
CA ALA A 109 5.80 -9.16 15.87
C ALA A 109 5.51 -10.32 16.84
N ALA A 110 4.45 -11.10 16.59
CA ALA A 110 4.13 -12.28 17.40
C ALA A 110 5.19 -13.39 17.28
N LEU A 111 5.65 -13.67 16.05
CA LEU A 111 6.70 -14.66 15.80
C LEU A 111 8.02 -14.26 16.47
N PHE A 112 8.45 -13.02 16.30
CA PHE A 112 9.69 -12.53 16.88
C PHE A 112 9.60 -12.41 18.41
N ALA A 113 8.44 -12.07 18.97
CA ALA A 113 8.23 -12.11 20.42
C ALA A 113 8.42 -13.52 20.98
N TYR A 114 7.87 -14.53 20.30
CA TYR A 114 8.08 -15.94 20.67
C TYR A 114 9.56 -16.35 20.53
N GLU A 115 10.21 -16.03 19.41
CA GLU A 115 11.63 -16.32 19.19
C GLU A 115 12.53 -15.61 20.23
N SER A 116 12.07 -14.49 20.77
CA SER A 116 12.73 -13.76 21.87
C SER A 116 12.42 -14.30 23.26
N GLY A 117 11.63 -15.38 23.37
CA GLY A 117 11.36 -16.11 24.62
C GLY A 117 10.02 -15.81 25.30
N VAL A 118 9.13 -15.04 24.69
CA VAL A 118 7.76 -14.86 25.21
C VAL A 118 6.96 -16.15 24.97
N SER A 119 6.31 -16.69 25.99
CA SER A 119 5.51 -17.91 25.85
C SER A 119 4.27 -17.67 24.99
N LEU A 120 3.87 -18.66 24.18
CA LEU A 120 2.77 -18.53 23.21
C LEU A 120 1.45 -18.12 23.87
N ASP A 121 1.13 -18.68 25.04
CA ASP A 121 -0.07 -18.38 25.82
C ASP A 121 -0.08 -16.94 26.39
N LYS A 122 1.06 -16.24 26.30
CA LYS A 122 1.24 -14.84 26.73
C LYS A 122 1.24 -13.85 25.59
N ILE A 123 1.00 -14.30 24.35
CA ILE A 123 0.87 -13.46 23.16
C ILE A 123 -0.56 -13.58 22.67
N LEU A 124 -1.21 -12.46 22.39
CA LEU A 124 -2.52 -12.43 21.76
C LEU A 124 -2.54 -11.46 20.59
N ILE A 125 -2.82 -11.97 19.40
CA ILE A 125 -3.18 -11.15 18.25
C ILE A 125 -4.68 -10.90 18.30
N VAL A 126 -5.10 -9.64 18.19
CA VAL A 126 -6.51 -9.26 18.07
C VAL A 126 -6.71 -8.55 16.75
N THR A 127 -7.69 -8.99 15.96
CA THR A 127 -7.94 -8.41 14.65
C THR A 127 -9.43 -8.37 14.32
N LYS A 128 -9.83 -7.27 13.68
CA LYS A 128 -11.23 -7.03 13.28
C LYS A 128 -11.70 -7.89 12.10
N LEU A 129 -10.77 -8.48 11.36
CA LEU A 129 -11.04 -9.36 10.22
C LEU A 129 -10.50 -10.76 10.52
N ARG A 130 -10.25 -11.57 9.50
CA ARG A 130 -9.54 -12.84 9.64
C ARG A 130 -8.03 -12.58 9.72
N HIS A 131 -7.30 -13.48 10.35
CA HIS A 131 -5.84 -13.43 10.41
C HIS A 131 -5.25 -13.51 9.00
N GLY A 132 -4.48 -12.48 8.64
CA GLY A 132 -3.95 -12.26 7.30
C GLY A 132 -4.91 -11.63 6.29
N ASP A 133 -6.19 -11.42 6.61
CA ASP A 133 -7.11 -10.63 5.78
C ASP A 133 -6.83 -9.13 5.93
N ALA A 134 -5.74 -8.68 5.32
CA ALA A 134 -5.15 -7.36 5.52
C ALA A 134 -4.58 -6.79 4.21
N ASN A 135 -4.30 -5.48 4.18
CA ASN A 135 -3.62 -4.82 3.07
C ASN A 135 -2.33 -5.55 2.63
N SER A 136 -1.61 -6.18 3.57
CA SER A 136 -0.38 -6.93 3.29
C SER A 136 -0.55 -7.99 2.20
N MET A 137 -1.70 -8.68 2.16
CA MET A 137 -2.00 -9.70 1.12
C MET A 137 -2.11 -9.12 -0.29
N MET A 138 -2.42 -7.82 -0.41
CA MET A 138 -2.69 -7.18 -1.68
C MET A 138 -1.45 -6.56 -2.32
N ALA A 139 -0.28 -6.61 -1.66
CA ALA A 139 0.95 -6.10 -2.24
C ALA A 139 1.37 -6.97 -3.45
N GLN A 140 1.68 -6.34 -4.58
CA GLN A 140 2.01 -7.05 -5.82
C GLN A 140 3.51 -6.92 -6.15
N GLY A 141 4.02 -5.68 -6.16
CA GLY A 141 5.32 -5.32 -6.73
C GLY A 141 6.51 -6.11 -6.19
N GLY A 142 6.67 -6.15 -4.86
CA GLY A 142 7.79 -6.84 -4.22
C GLY A 142 8.18 -6.24 -2.88
N ILE A 143 9.30 -6.70 -2.35
CA ILE A 143 9.99 -6.19 -1.15
C ILE A 143 11.43 -5.84 -1.52
N GLN A 144 11.97 -4.76 -0.97
CA GLN A 144 13.32 -4.29 -1.29
C GLN A 144 14.34 -4.75 -0.25
N ALA A 145 15.46 -5.29 -0.72
CA ALA A 145 16.61 -5.63 0.11
C ALA A 145 17.88 -5.61 -0.73
N ALA A 146 18.94 -4.97 -0.22
CA ALA A 146 20.23 -4.90 -0.90
C ALA A 146 21.12 -6.05 -0.44
N ASP A 147 20.92 -7.24 -1.04
CA ASP A 147 21.61 -8.48 -0.68
C ASP A 147 22.53 -9.03 -1.79
N ARG A 148 22.75 -8.26 -2.87
CA ARG A 148 23.59 -8.63 -4.03
C ARG A 148 24.95 -7.94 -4.10
N PRO A 149 25.96 -8.57 -4.73
CA PRO A 149 27.32 -8.01 -4.83
C PRO A 149 27.41 -6.61 -5.47
N GLU A 150 26.51 -6.29 -6.37
CA GLU A 150 26.42 -5.01 -7.11
C GLU A 150 25.64 -3.91 -6.36
N ASP A 151 25.05 -4.24 -5.22
CA ASP A 151 24.32 -3.34 -4.34
C ASP A 151 24.86 -3.43 -2.91
N ASN A 152 24.39 -2.57 -2.01
CA ASN A 152 24.66 -2.70 -0.58
C ASN A 152 23.66 -1.88 0.25
N PRO A 153 23.51 -2.21 1.56
CA PRO A 153 22.60 -1.49 2.45
C PRO A 153 22.84 0.02 2.54
N SER A 154 24.04 0.52 2.27
CA SER A 154 24.31 1.98 2.30
C SER A 154 23.71 2.69 1.08
N LEU A 155 23.73 2.06 -0.10
CA LEU A 155 23.03 2.58 -1.28
C LEU A 155 21.50 2.54 -1.09
N HIS A 156 20.99 1.44 -0.54
CA HIS A 156 19.56 1.34 -0.20
C HIS A 156 19.14 2.42 0.81
N TYR A 157 19.94 2.66 1.85
CA TYR A 157 19.72 3.76 2.79
C TYR A 157 19.65 5.13 2.11
N LEU A 158 20.55 5.43 1.17
CA LEU A 158 20.55 6.70 0.45
C LEU A 158 19.32 6.87 -0.44
N ASP A 159 18.85 5.79 -1.07
CA ASP A 159 17.62 5.83 -1.87
C ASP A 159 16.39 6.03 -0.98
N ILE A 160 16.31 5.38 0.19
CA ILE A 160 15.23 5.60 1.17
C ILE A 160 15.25 7.05 1.66
N TYR A 161 16.42 7.53 2.09
CA TYR A 161 16.56 8.86 2.68
C TYR A 161 16.32 9.98 1.67
N GLY A 162 16.79 9.81 0.43
CA GLY A 162 16.50 10.73 -0.67
C GLY A 162 15.04 10.67 -1.12
N GLY A 163 14.45 9.47 -1.16
CA GLY A 163 13.05 9.26 -1.52
C GLY A 163 12.05 9.87 -0.52
N GLY A 164 12.41 9.93 0.75
CA GLY A 164 11.66 10.69 1.76
C GLY A 164 12.05 12.17 1.84
N HIS A 165 12.70 12.73 0.82
CA HIS A 165 13.11 14.13 0.78
C HIS A 165 13.94 14.59 2.00
N PHE A 166 14.73 13.67 2.57
CA PHE A 166 15.56 13.90 3.75
C PHE A 166 14.77 14.24 5.03
N THR A 167 13.45 14.00 5.06
CA THR A 167 12.61 14.20 6.25
C THR A 167 12.53 12.97 7.15
N ASN A 168 12.98 11.80 6.66
CA ASN A 168 12.98 10.58 7.46
C ASN A 168 13.85 10.72 8.71
N LYS A 169 13.52 9.95 9.75
CA LYS A 169 14.43 9.72 10.87
C LYS A 169 15.61 8.84 10.42
N PRO A 170 16.86 9.34 10.40
CA PRO A 170 18.00 8.62 9.84
C PRO A 170 18.22 7.23 10.46
N GLU A 171 18.02 7.10 11.76
CA GLU A 171 18.17 5.85 12.49
C GLU A 171 17.16 4.78 12.06
N LEU A 172 15.93 5.18 11.72
CA LEU A 172 14.89 4.25 11.25
C LEU A 172 15.12 3.83 9.80
N ALA A 173 15.50 4.78 8.93
CA ALA A 173 15.89 4.47 7.55
C ALA A 173 17.12 3.54 7.52
N ARG A 174 18.07 3.74 8.43
CA ARG A 174 19.23 2.86 8.58
C ARG A 174 18.82 1.46 9.00
N ALA A 175 17.99 1.32 10.04
CA ALA A 175 17.50 0.01 10.47
C ALA A 175 16.80 -0.73 9.31
N LEU A 176 15.87 -0.05 8.62
CA LEU A 176 15.17 -0.61 7.47
C LEU A 176 16.13 -1.13 6.38
N ALA A 177 17.14 -0.33 6.02
CA ALA A 177 18.07 -0.70 4.95
C ALA A 177 19.02 -1.84 5.34
N LEU A 178 19.51 -1.84 6.58
CA LEU A 178 20.50 -2.81 7.06
C LEU A 178 19.88 -4.15 7.45
N ASP A 179 18.65 -4.15 7.97
CA ASP A 179 17.99 -5.38 8.42
C ASP A 179 17.32 -6.14 7.25
N ALA A 180 17.00 -5.44 6.15
CA ALA A 180 16.28 -6.01 5.01
C ALA A 180 16.90 -7.30 4.42
N PRO A 181 18.23 -7.44 4.23
CA PRO A 181 18.82 -8.69 3.76
C PRO A 181 18.55 -9.88 4.69
N GLY A 182 18.57 -9.65 6.01
CA GLY A 182 18.24 -10.67 7.00
C GLY A 182 16.77 -11.10 6.92
N ILE A 183 15.87 -10.18 6.58
CA ILE A 183 14.45 -10.48 6.37
C ILE A 183 14.22 -11.32 5.11
N ILE A 184 14.94 -11.07 4.01
CA ILE A 184 14.85 -11.95 2.82
C ILE A 184 15.28 -13.37 3.17
N LYS A 185 16.39 -13.52 3.88
CA LYS A 185 16.86 -14.83 4.35
C LYS A 185 15.83 -15.53 5.24
N TRP A 186 15.23 -14.79 6.18
CA TRP A 186 14.18 -15.31 7.06
C TRP A 186 12.93 -15.74 6.28
N HIS A 187 12.53 -14.96 5.26
CA HIS A 187 11.43 -15.34 4.36
C HIS A 187 11.72 -16.64 3.60
N GLU A 188 12.95 -16.83 3.09
CA GLU A 188 13.34 -18.11 2.46
C GLU A 188 13.22 -19.28 3.44
N ASP A 189 13.67 -19.11 4.69
CA ASP A 189 13.57 -20.14 5.73
C ASP A 189 12.11 -20.48 6.08
N LEU A 190 11.20 -19.52 5.92
CA LEU A 190 9.75 -19.74 6.06
C LEU A 190 9.12 -20.41 4.82
N GLY A 191 9.81 -20.48 3.69
CA GLY A 191 9.31 -21.06 2.45
C GLY A 191 8.71 -20.07 1.45
N VAL A 192 8.99 -18.77 1.57
CA VAL A 192 8.58 -17.77 0.57
C VAL A 192 9.28 -18.03 -0.76
N MET A 193 8.49 -18.20 -1.82
CA MET A 193 8.99 -18.51 -3.16
C MET A 193 9.21 -17.25 -4.01
N TYR A 194 10.34 -16.58 -3.80
CA TYR A 194 10.78 -15.50 -4.69
C TYR A 194 11.13 -15.99 -6.10
N ASP A 195 10.91 -15.14 -7.11
CA ASP A 195 11.24 -15.40 -8.50
C ASP A 195 12.77 -15.61 -8.64
N ARG A 196 13.18 -16.63 -9.39
CA ARG A 196 14.59 -17.00 -9.60
C ARG A 196 14.92 -17.25 -11.06
N HIS A 197 16.15 -16.95 -11.45
CA HIS A 197 16.73 -17.38 -12.72
C HIS A 197 16.93 -18.91 -12.74
N GLU A 198 17.25 -19.46 -13.91
CA GLU A 198 17.45 -20.92 -14.05
C GLU A 198 18.61 -21.47 -13.21
N ASP A 199 19.59 -20.62 -12.88
CA ASP A 199 20.72 -20.95 -12.01
C ASP A 199 20.39 -20.91 -10.51
N GLY A 200 19.16 -20.49 -10.16
CA GLY A 200 18.69 -20.37 -8.79
C GLY A 200 18.92 -19.00 -8.14
N GLU A 201 19.55 -18.05 -8.81
CA GLU A 201 19.72 -16.68 -8.30
C GLU A 201 18.41 -15.89 -8.32
N PHE A 202 18.22 -14.91 -7.42
CA PHE A 202 17.00 -14.11 -7.41
C PHE A 202 16.87 -13.26 -8.67
N GLN A 203 15.64 -13.17 -9.18
CA GLN A 203 15.29 -12.16 -10.17
C GLN A 203 14.94 -10.86 -9.44
N GLU A 204 15.79 -9.85 -9.58
CA GLU A 204 15.56 -8.52 -9.02
C GLU A 204 15.22 -7.51 -10.11
N LEU A 205 14.27 -6.63 -9.79
CA LEU A 205 13.92 -5.49 -10.63
C LEU A 205 14.26 -4.18 -9.92
N SER A 206 14.33 -3.11 -10.72
CA SER A 206 14.35 -1.75 -10.21
C SER A 206 12.95 -1.33 -9.77
N GLY A 207 12.85 -0.58 -8.67
CA GLY A 207 11.64 0.12 -8.26
C GLY A 207 11.69 1.60 -8.66
N GLY A 208 10.57 2.31 -8.50
CA GLY A 208 10.54 3.76 -8.67
C GLY A 208 11.55 4.44 -7.72
N GLY A 209 12.45 5.25 -8.28
CA GLY A 209 13.43 6.01 -7.51
C GLY A 209 14.66 5.25 -7.00
N THR A 210 14.82 3.96 -7.30
CA THR A 210 15.99 3.18 -6.84
C THR A 210 17.18 3.29 -7.80
N CYS A 211 18.39 3.34 -7.26
CA CYS A 211 19.63 3.39 -8.04
C CYS A 211 20.18 2.01 -8.45
N ARG A 212 19.66 0.91 -7.87
CA ARG A 212 19.99 -0.49 -8.20
C ARG A 212 18.74 -1.35 -8.24
N ASN A 213 18.86 -2.49 -8.92
CA ASN A 213 17.89 -3.57 -8.80
C ASN A 213 18.02 -4.15 -7.38
N ARG A 214 16.89 -4.24 -6.68
CA ARG A 214 16.81 -4.82 -5.33
C ARG A 214 15.41 -5.27 -4.93
N MET A 215 14.46 -5.21 -5.87
CA MET A 215 13.06 -5.54 -5.63
C MET A 215 12.84 -7.03 -5.89
N HIS A 216 12.70 -7.78 -4.80
CA HIS A 216 12.37 -9.19 -4.78
C HIS A 216 10.87 -9.37 -4.95
N SER A 217 10.44 -10.23 -5.87
CA SER A 217 9.03 -10.43 -6.17
C SER A 217 8.65 -11.91 -6.29
N CYS A 218 7.37 -12.21 -6.08
CA CYS A 218 6.78 -13.52 -6.36
C CYS A 218 5.74 -13.32 -7.46
N LYS A 219 6.19 -13.24 -8.72
CA LYS A 219 5.39 -12.72 -9.85
C LYS A 219 4.79 -11.36 -9.50
N ASP A 220 3.46 -11.24 -9.50
CA ASP A 220 2.68 -10.09 -9.02
C ASP A 220 1.81 -10.46 -7.80
N TYR A 221 2.24 -11.47 -7.02
CA TYR A 221 1.59 -12.00 -5.82
C TYR A 221 2.45 -11.88 -4.54
N SER A 222 3.47 -11.02 -4.56
CA SER A 222 4.48 -10.96 -3.49
C SER A 222 3.90 -10.85 -2.07
N GLY A 223 2.91 -9.98 -1.86
CA GLY A 223 2.23 -9.81 -0.58
C GLY A 223 1.44 -11.03 -0.14
N MET A 224 0.75 -11.68 -1.08
CA MET A 224 0.03 -12.93 -0.83
C MET A 224 0.98 -14.04 -0.42
N GLU A 225 2.10 -14.19 -1.12
CA GLU A 225 3.10 -15.22 -0.85
C GLU A 225 3.77 -15.01 0.52
N ILE A 226 4.22 -13.78 0.80
CA ILE A 226 4.86 -13.42 2.08
C ILE A 226 3.87 -13.61 3.24
N MET A 227 2.68 -13.02 3.14
CA MET A 227 1.68 -13.08 4.21
C MET A 227 1.19 -14.51 4.44
N ARG A 228 1.03 -15.33 3.40
CA ARG A 228 0.67 -16.75 3.54
C ARG A 228 1.68 -17.49 4.41
N ASN A 229 2.98 -17.43 4.06
CA ASN A 229 4.02 -18.17 4.79
C ASN A 229 4.15 -17.69 6.25
N ILE A 230 4.13 -16.37 6.48
CA ILE A 230 4.18 -15.79 7.83
C ILE A 230 2.94 -16.19 8.66
N ARG A 231 1.75 -16.09 8.09
CA ARG A 231 0.50 -16.48 8.75
C ARG A 231 0.47 -17.97 9.08
N ASP A 232 0.84 -18.80 8.11
CA ASP A 232 0.78 -20.25 8.26
C ASP A 232 1.81 -20.72 9.30
N LYS A 233 2.99 -20.10 9.37
CA LYS A 233 3.95 -20.31 10.46
C LYS A 233 3.33 -20.00 11.83
N ALA A 234 2.72 -18.82 11.99
CA ALA A 234 2.08 -18.42 13.25
C ALA A 234 0.92 -19.34 13.65
N ARG A 235 0.09 -19.76 12.67
CA ARG A 235 -1.02 -20.70 12.90
C ARG A 235 -0.55 -22.11 13.25
N ASN A 236 0.51 -22.60 12.61
CA ASN A 236 1.11 -23.90 12.95
C ASN A 236 1.74 -23.92 14.35
N MET A 237 2.15 -22.76 14.86
CA MET A 237 2.60 -22.59 16.23
C MET A 237 1.45 -22.33 17.21
N GLU A 238 0.20 -22.29 16.73
CA GLU A 238 -0.99 -22.03 17.53
C GLU A 238 -0.91 -20.71 18.32
N ILE A 239 -0.31 -19.65 17.73
CA ILE A 239 -0.31 -18.32 18.33
C ILE A 239 -1.76 -17.87 18.56
N PRO A 240 -2.16 -17.58 19.82
CA PRO A 240 -3.52 -17.16 20.12
C PRO A 240 -3.92 -15.94 19.28
N THR A 241 -5.01 -16.09 18.53
CA THR A 241 -5.53 -15.05 17.64
C THR A 241 -7.04 -14.94 17.79
N LEU A 242 -7.50 -13.74 18.12
CA LEU A 242 -8.90 -13.38 18.23
C LEU A 242 -9.32 -12.63 16.94
N GLU A 243 -10.04 -13.33 16.07
CA GLU A 243 -10.57 -12.81 14.81
C GLU A 243 -11.94 -12.14 15.00
N PHE A 244 -12.36 -11.30 14.04
CA PHE A 244 -13.63 -10.57 14.07
C PHE A 244 -13.87 -9.71 15.33
N CYS A 245 -12.78 -9.27 15.96
CA CYS A 245 -12.81 -8.50 17.20
C CYS A 245 -12.01 -7.20 17.00
N PRO A 246 -12.60 -6.13 16.42
CA PRO A 246 -11.98 -4.81 16.50
C PRO A 246 -11.70 -4.42 17.95
N VAL A 247 -10.48 -3.96 18.23
CA VAL A 247 -10.21 -3.19 19.45
C VAL A 247 -10.78 -1.80 19.24
N ALA A 248 -11.66 -1.39 20.15
CA ALA A 248 -12.37 -0.13 20.05
C ALA A 248 -11.69 0.98 20.86
N GLU A 249 -11.10 0.66 22.02
CA GLU A 249 -10.32 1.61 22.82
C GLU A 249 -9.17 0.93 23.56
N LEU A 250 -8.12 1.70 23.87
CA LEU A 250 -7.04 1.28 24.76
C LEU A 250 -7.41 1.51 26.23
N LEU A 251 -6.96 0.62 27.10
CA LEU A 251 -7.10 0.76 28.55
C LEU A 251 -5.85 1.40 29.13
N LEU A 252 -6.03 2.39 30.01
CA LEU A 252 -4.94 3.03 30.73
C LEU A 252 -4.94 2.63 32.21
N ASP A 253 -3.76 2.48 32.80
CA ASP A 253 -3.60 2.31 34.25
C ASP A 253 -3.75 3.65 35.01
N ASP A 254 -3.60 3.59 36.32
CA ASP A 254 -3.67 4.76 37.21
C ASP A 254 -2.53 5.78 37.00
N LYS A 255 -1.52 5.44 36.20
CA LYS A 255 -0.40 6.29 35.81
C LYS A 255 -0.51 6.79 34.36
N GLY A 256 -1.59 6.44 33.65
CA GLY A 256 -1.80 6.81 32.25
C GLY A 256 -1.01 5.97 31.24
N GLN A 257 -0.50 4.80 31.64
CA GLN A 257 0.19 3.86 30.75
C GLN A 257 -0.80 2.88 30.14
N VAL A 258 -0.58 2.46 28.89
CA VAL A 258 -1.42 1.44 28.25
C VAL A 258 -1.28 0.12 28.99
N ALA A 259 -2.42 -0.40 29.46
CA ALA A 259 -2.55 -1.63 30.25
C ALA A 259 -3.43 -2.69 29.56
N GLY A 260 -3.78 -2.48 28.30
CA GLY A 260 -4.67 -3.38 27.56
C GLY A 260 -5.54 -2.68 26.53
N GLY A 261 -6.66 -3.31 26.20
CA GLY A 261 -7.68 -2.77 25.31
C GLY A 261 -9.03 -3.43 25.51
N VAL A 262 -10.07 -2.78 24.98
CA VAL A 262 -11.42 -3.33 24.90
C VAL A 262 -11.69 -3.74 23.47
N ALA A 263 -11.86 -5.03 23.25
CA ALA A 263 -12.29 -5.58 21.97
C ALA A 263 -13.81 -5.72 21.91
N PHE A 264 -14.39 -5.61 20.71
CA PHE A 264 -15.80 -5.84 20.48
C PHE A 264 -15.97 -7.02 19.53
N ASN A 265 -16.60 -8.09 19.97
CA ASN A 265 -16.84 -9.27 19.13
C ASN A 265 -18.00 -9.01 18.15
N LEU A 266 -17.72 -9.03 16.86
CA LEU A 266 -18.72 -8.76 15.82
C LEU A 266 -19.76 -9.88 15.65
N GLU A 267 -19.51 -11.06 16.20
CA GLU A 267 -20.44 -12.20 16.14
C GLU A 267 -21.37 -12.24 17.35
N THR A 268 -20.85 -12.00 18.55
CA THR A 268 -21.63 -12.06 19.80
C THR A 268 -22.14 -10.71 20.28
N PHE A 269 -21.60 -9.61 19.75
CA PHE A 269 -21.86 -8.23 20.20
C PHE A 269 -21.49 -7.99 21.66
N GLU A 270 -20.52 -8.74 22.18
CA GLU A 270 -19.98 -8.58 23.54
C GLU A 270 -18.65 -7.81 23.53
N TYR A 271 -18.40 -7.08 24.61
CA TYR A 271 -17.10 -6.50 24.88
C TYR A 271 -16.21 -7.52 25.58
N TYR A 272 -14.94 -7.57 25.17
CA TYR A 272 -13.89 -8.31 25.84
C TYR A 272 -12.84 -7.37 26.42
N VAL A 273 -12.58 -7.52 27.71
CA VAL A 273 -11.51 -6.79 28.41
C VAL A 273 -10.23 -7.60 28.31
N ILE A 274 -9.22 -7.03 27.67
CA ILE A 274 -7.90 -7.63 27.51
C ILE A 274 -6.92 -6.84 28.36
N ARG A 275 -6.35 -7.49 29.38
CA ARG A 275 -5.25 -6.93 30.17
C ARG A 275 -3.92 -7.37 29.56
N SER A 276 -2.99 -6.43 29.43
CA SER A 276 -1.64 -6.72 28.91
C SER A 276 -0.54 -5.89 29.58
N LYS A 277 0.68 -6.44 29.62
CA LYS A 277 1.87 -5.69 30.08
C LYS A 277 2.43 -4.76 28.99
N ALA A 278 2.29 -5.15 27.72
CA ALA A 278 2.69 -4.36 26.56
C ALA A 278 1.66 -4.51 25.43
N THR A 279 1.48 -3.45 24.65
CA THR A 279 0.57 -3.41 23.50
C THR A 279 1.30 -2.89 22.26
N ILE A 280 1.17 -3.59 21.13
CA ILE A 280 1.71 -3.17 19.82
C ILE A 280 0.54 -2.89 18.87
N LEU A 281 0.52 -1.68 18.31
CA LEU A 281 -0.44 -1.31 17.25
C LEU A 281 0.14 -1.62 15.87
N THR A 282 -0.53 -2.50 15.13
CA THR A 282 -0.18 -2.90 13.75
C THR A 282 -1.40 -2.87 12.83
N THR A 283 -2.25 -1.85 13.03
CA THR A 283 -3.62 -1.76 12.49
C THR A 283 -3.71 -1.35 11.02
N GLY A 284 -2.58 -1.12 10.34
CA GLY A 284 -2.56 -0.57 8.98
C GLY A 284 -2.92 0.92 8.93
N GLY A 285 -3.11 1.43 7.71
CA GLY A 285 -3.34 2.86 7.46
C GLY A 285 -4.81 3.30 7.45
N SER A 286 -5.04 4.51 6.94
CA SER A 286 -6.35 5.18 6.87
C SER A 286 -6.89 5.36 5.44
N GLY A 287 -6.39 4.59 4.47
CA GLY A 287 -6.72 4.76 3.06
C GLY A 287 -8.21 4.63 2.69
N ARG A 288 -9.05 4.01 3.54
CA ARG A 288 -10.51 3.94 3.35
C ARG A 288 -11.26 5.20 3.75
N LEU A 289 -10.59 6.19 4.33
CA LEU A 289 -11.15 7.53 4.50
C LEU A 289 -11.22 8.30 3.18
N HIS A 290 -10.69 7.74 2.07
CA HIS A 290 -10.70 8.37 0.76
C HIS A 290 -10.19 9.82 0.81
N LEU A 291 -9.07 10.00 1.52
CA LEU A 291 -8.47 11.31 1.75
C LEU A 291 -8.26 12.04 0.42
N SER A 292 -8.66 13.31 0.37
CA SER A 292 -8.67 14.12 -0.85
C SER A 292 -9.61 13.65 -1.98
N ASN A 293 -10.61 12.83 -1.67
CA ASN A 293 -11.63 12.30 -2.60
C ASN A 293 -11.08 11.45 -3.75
N TYR A 294 -9.92 10.81 -3.53
CA TYR A 294 -9.40 9.83 -4.48
C TYR A 294 -10.00 8.43 -4.23
N PRO A 295 -10.17 7.62 -5.28
CA PRO A 295 -10.31 6.17 -5.12
C PRO A 295 -9.11 5.63 -4.31
N THR A 296 -9.25 4.42 -3.76
CA THR A 296 -8.20 3.86 -2.90
C THR A 296 -7.90 2.42 -3.26
N THR A 297 -6.61 2.06 -3.27
CA THR A 297 -6.17 0.67 -3.43
C THR A 297 -6.27 -0.11 -2.11
N ASN A 298 -6.66 0.55 -1.02
CA ASN A 298 -6.55 -0.01 0.32
C ASN A 298 -7.63 -1.06 0.60
N HIS A 299 -7.31 -2.02 1.49
CA HIS A 299 -8.27 -3.01 1.92
C HIS A 299 -9.41 -2.32 2.67
N TYR A 300 -10.59 -2.93 2.75
CA TYR A 300 -11.71 -2.38 3.51
C TYR A 300 -11.39 -2.19 5.00
N GLY A 301 -10.39 -2.92 5.52
CA GLY A 301 -9.90 -2.76 6.89
C GLY A 301 -9.05 -1.51 7.17
N ALA A 302 -8.59 -0.75 6.17
CA ALA A 302 -7.66 0.37 6.38
C ALA A 302 -8.39 1.68 6.77
N THR A 303 -9.00 1.71 7.95
CA THR A 303 -9.87 2.80 8.43
C THR A 303 -9.22 3.72 9.47
N GLY A 304 -7.94 3.52 9.79
CA GLY A 304 -7.19 4.40 10.70
C GLY A 304 -7.43 4.16 12.19
N ASP A 305 -8.08 3.05 12.58
CA ASP A 305 -8.54 2.78 13.96
C ASP A 305 -7.43 2.95 15.01
N GLY A 306 -6.23 2.40 14.76
CA GLY A 306 -5.11 2.50 15.69
C GLY A 306 -4.57 3.92 15.88
N LEU A 307 -4.69 4.79 14.88
CA LEU A 307 -4.32 6.21 15.02
C LEU A 307 -5.26 6.90 16.01
N ILE A 308 -6.56 6.61 15.91
CA ILE A 308 -7.58 7.20 16.77
C ILE A 308 -7.42 6.71 18.21
N MET A 309 -7.27 5.40 18.40
CA MET A 309 -7.03 4.81 19.72
C MET A 309 -5.75 5.35 20.38
N ALA A 310 -4.66 5.47 19.62
CA ALA A 310 -3.40 6.02 20.14
C ALA A 310 -3.57 7.49 20.56
N TYR A 311 -4.26 8.28 19.76
CA TYR A 311 -4.53 9.69 20.06
C TYR A 311 -5.46 9.87 21.26
N HIS A 312 -6.49 9.04 21.40
CA HIS A 312 -7.35 9.02 22.59
C HIS A 312 -6.56 8.66 23.87
N ALA A 313 -5.57 7.77 23.75
CA ALA A 313 -4.64 7.44 24.82
C ALA A 313 -3.59 8.55 25.10
N GLY A 314 -3.61 9.65 24.35
CA GLY A 314 -2.70 10.78 24.53
C GLY A 314 -1.34 10.63 23.84
N ALA A 315 -1.20 9.73 22.87
CA ALA A 315 -0.01 9.67 22.03
C ALA A 315 0.05 10.85 21.04
N ASN A 316 1.25 11.21 20.61
CA ASN A 316 1.45 12.10 19.47
C ASN A 316 1.42 11.30 18.16
N LEU A 317 0.71 11.83 17.18
CA LEU A 317 0.71 11.35 15.81
C LEU A 317 1.66 12.20 14.96
N LEU A 318 2.41 11.54 14.07
CA LEU A 318 3.43 12.16 13.23
C LEU A 318 3.08 12.01 11.75
N ASP A 319 3.41 13.05 10.97
CA ASP A 319 3.42 13.05 9.48
C ASP A 319 2.08 12.67 8.79
N LEU A 320 0.96 12.84 9.51
CA LEU A 320 -0.39 12.53 9.02
C LEU A 320 -0.96 13.56 8.03
N ASP A 321 -0.17 14.57 7.69
CA ASP A 321 -0.46 15.55 6.64
C ASP A 321 0.02 15.10 5.26
N THR A 322 0.66 13.93 5.15
CA THR A 322 1.11 13.37 3.86
C THR A 322 0.46 12.03 3.57
N ILE A 323 0.11 11.80 2.30
CA ILE A 323 -0.38 10.52 1.80
C ILE A 323 0.31 10.19 0.48
N GLN A 324 0.56 8.92 0.23
CA GLN A 324 1.06 8.48 -1.05
C GLN A 324 -0.10 8.18 -2.00
N ILE A 325 -0.06 8.83 -3.16
CA ILE A 325 -0.92 8.52 -4.29
C ILE A 325 -0.12 7.66 -5.26
N HIS A 326 -0.64 6.48 -5.59
CA HIS A 326 -0.05 5.62 -6.60
C HIS A 326 -0.53 6.06 -7.98
N PRO A 327 0.36 6.18 -8.98
CA PRO A 327 0.00 6.72 -10.30
C PRO A 327 -0.94 5.81 -11.08
N THR A 328 -0.81 4.50 -10.90
CA THR A 328 -1.51 3.49 -11.71
C THR A 328 -2.54 2.71 -10.90
N GLY A 329 -3.58 3.37 -10.39
CA GLY A 329 -4.82 2.69 -10.01
C GLY A 329 -5.71 2.53 -11.24
N ASP A 330 -6.45 1.44 -11.35
CA ASP A 330 -7.31 1.19 -12.51
C ASP A 330 -8.39 2.27 -12.60
N ALA A 331 -8.61 2.79 -13.79
CA ALA A 331 -9.67 3.76 -14.09
C ALA A 331 -10.82 3.13 -14.89
N TYR A 332 -10.61 1.94 -15.44
CA TYR A 332 -11.59 1.17 -16.19
C TYR A 332 -11.18 -0.31 -16.25
N PRO A 333 -12.12 -1.26 -16.26
CA PRO A 333 -13.58 -1.12 -16.16
C PRO A 333 -14.08 -0.65 -14.79
N GLU A 334 -15.33 -0.21 -14.72
CA GLU A 334 -15.93 0.40 -13.52
C GLU A 334 -15.75 -0.44 -12.23
N PRO A 335 -15.90 -1.78 -12.24
CA PRO A 335 -15.69 -2.58 -11.04
C PRO A 335 -14.24 -2.64 -10.53
N LEU A 336 -13.27 -2.25 -11.36
CA LEU A 336 -11.85 -2.21 -10.99
C LEU A 336 -11.40 -0.84 -10.50
N VAL A 337 -12.23 0.20 -10.56
CA VAL A 337 -11.79 1.57 -10.25
C VAL A 337 -11.11 1.66 -8.87
N GLY A 338 -9.88 2.14 -8.86
CA GLY A 338 -9.05 2.27 -7.66
C GLY A 338 -8.32 0.99 -7.22
N ILE A 339 -8.49 -0.14 -7.91
CA ILE A 339 -7.65 -1.32 -7.70
C ILE A 339 -6.25 -1.05 -8.24
N LEU A 340 -5.22 -1.54 -7.54
CA LEU A 340 -3.84 -1.35 -7.95
C LEU A 340 -3.57 -2.07 -9.28
N SER A 341 -2.93 -1.36 -10.21
CA SER A 341 -2.11 -1.94 -11.27
C SER A 341 -0.65 -1.75 -10.89
N THR A 342 0.05 -2.86 -10.66
CA THR A 342 1.41 -2.87 -10.08
C THR A 342 2.42 -1.98 -10.83
N GLU A 343 3.29 -1.31 -10.09
CA GLU A 343 4.45 -0.58 -10.63
C GLU A 343 5.36 -1.46 -11.49
N LYS A 344 5.37 -2.78 -11.25
CA LYS A 344 6.10 -3.76 -12.07
C LYS A 344 5.73 -3.67 -13.55
N ILE A 345 4.50 -3.25 -13.90
CA ILE A 345 4.09 -3.00 -15.30
C ILE A 345 4.98 -1.92 -15.96
N ARG A 346 5.24 -0.81 -15.25
CA ARG A 346 6.14 0.25 -15.72
C ARG A 346 7.60 -0.17 -15.69
N GLY A 347 8.00 -0.92 -14.66
CA GLY A 347 9.34 -1.53 -14.55
C GLY A 347 9.68 -2.47 -15.72
N LEU A 348 8.68 -3.15 -16.28
CA LEU A 348 8.79 -4.01 -17.47
C LEU A 348 8.67 -3.24 -18.80
N GLY A 349 8.64 -1.90 -18.75
CA GLY A 349 8.76 -1.05 -19.94
C GLY A 349 7.45 -0.46 -20.47
N ALA A 350 6.29 -0.70 -19.84
CA ALA A 350 5.06 0.00 -20.24
C ALA A 350 5.18 1.52 -19.99
N ILE A 351 4.71 2.33 -20.95
CA ILE A 351 4.80 3.80 -20.87
C ILE A 351 3.42 4.44 -20.67
N PRO A 352 3.34 5.51 -19.86
CA PRO A 352 2.13 6.33 -19.76
C PRO A 352 1.90 7.16 -21.03
N LEU A 353 0.70 7.10 -21.59
CA LEU A 353 0.29 7.80 -22.81
C LEU A 353 -1.03 8.54 -22.60
N ASN A 354 -1.16 9.72 -23.19
CA ASN A 354 -2.42 10.44 -23.20
C ASN A 354 -3.42 9.86 -24.22
N LYS A 355 -4.61 10.45 -24.34
CA LYS A 355 -5.67 9.97 -25.26
C LYS A 355 -5.29 10.01 -26.75
N ASN A 356 -4.23 10.74 -27.10
CA ASN A 356 -3.71 10.85 -28.47
C ASN A 356 -2.55 9.89 -28.73
N GLY A 357 -2.14 9.07 -27.75
CA GLY A 357 -1.01 8.15 -27.84
C GLY A 357 0.36 8.82 -27.69
N ASP A 358 0.42 10.04 -27.14
CA ASP A 358 1.69 10.74 -26.90
C ASP A 358 2.19 10.49 -25.45
N PRO A 359 3.47 10.15 -25.27
CA PRO A 359 4.06 9.99 -23.94
C PRO A 359 4.31 11.36 -23.31
N PHE A 360 4.16 11.45 -21.99
CA PHE A 360 4.17 12.74 -21.27
C PHE A 360 4.99 12.73 -19.97
N VAL A 361 5.43 11.57 -19.50
CA VAL A 361 6.25 11.42 -18.30
C VAL A 361 7.16 10.20 -18.42
N PHE A 362 8.34 10.26 -17.81
CA PHE A 362 9.22 9.11 -17.72
C PHE A 362 8.61 8.07 -16.76
N PRO A 363 8.41 6.80 -17.18
CA PRO A 363 7.63 5.82 -16.41
C PRO A 363 8.17 5.45 -15.03
N LEU A 364 9.43 5.79 -14.74
CA LEU A 364 10.11 5.49 -13.47
C LEU A 364 10.49 6.75 -12.70
N GLU A 365 9.78 7.86 -12.93
CA GLU A 365 9.80 8.99 -12.00
C GLU A 365 9.31 8.56 -10.60
N PRO A 366 9.68 9.29 -9.54
CA PRO A 366 9.04 9.17 -8.24
C PRO A 366 7.50 9.22 -8.35
N ARG A 367 6.80 8.43 -7.52
CA ARG A 367 5.34 8.20 -7.63
C ARG A 367 4.51 9.47 -7.52
N ASP A 368 4.94 10.41 -6.69
CA ASP A 368 4.34 11.73 -6.51
C ASP A 368 4.43 12.57 -7.80
N VAL A 369 5.58 12.57 -8.46
CA VAL A 369 5.82 13.26 -9.73
C VAL A 369 5.00 12.63 -10.86
N GLU A 370 4.97 11.31 -10.95
CA GLU A 370 4.20 10.60 -11.97
C GLU A 370 2.69 10.82 -11.76
N SER A 371 2.20 10.70 -10.51
CA SER A 371 0.80 10.95 -10.16
C SER A 371 0.38 12.38 -10.50
N ALA A 372 1.20 13.38 -10.15
CA ALA A 372 0.95 14.78 -10.49
C ALA A 372 0.90 14.99 -12.02
N SER A 373 1.76 14.31 -12.77
CA SER A 373 1.78 14.35 -14.24
C SER A 373 0.51 13.76 -14.85
N PHE A 374 0.01 12.63 -14.32
CA PHE A 374 -1.24 12.02 -14.78
C PHE A 374 -2.44 12.92 -14.50
N ILE A 375 -2.50 13.53 -13.30
CA ILE A 375 -3.53 14.50 -12.92
C ILE A 375 -3.51 15.71 -13.89
N LYS A 376 -2.32 16.23 -14.19
CA LYS A 376 -2.14 17.33 -15.16
C LYS A 376 -2.70 16.98 -16.54
N GLU A 377 -2.34 15.82 -17.09
CA GLU A 377 -2.82 15.40 -18.41
C GLU A 377 -4.36 15.34 -18.47
N CYS A 378 -4.99 14.81 -17.43
CA CYS A 378 -6.44 14.76 -17.32
C CYS A 378 -7.06 16.16 -17.19
N LYS A 379 -6.52 17.02 -16.32
CA LYS A 379 -6.99 18.42 -16.14
C LYS A 379 -6.85 19.27 -17.40
N GLU A 380 -5.84 19.02 -18.22
CA GLU A 380 -5.61 19.71 -19.48
C GLU A 380 -6.34 19.04 -20.67
N ASN A 381 -7.35 18.22 -20.37
CA ASN A 381 -8.22 17.55 -21.35
C ASN A 381 -7.45 16.68 -22.36
N ARG A 382 -6.29 16.15 -21.97
CA ARG A 382 -5.52 15.17 -22.74
C ARG A 382 -5.72 13.73 -22.25
N GLY A 383 -6.32 13.54 -21.08
CA GLY A 383 -6.80 12.24 -20.59
C GLY A 383 -8.12 11.78 -21.25
N ILE A 384 -8.49 10.54 -20.97
CA ILE A 384 -9.79 9.95 -21.28
C ILE A 384 -10.71 10.16 -20.09
N VAL A 385 -11.99 10.37 -20.37
CA VAL A 385 -13.04 10.38 -19.35
C VAL A 385 -13.99 9.23 -19.66
N THR A 386 -14.18 8.34 -18.70
CA THR A 386 -15.10 7.20 -18.81
C THR A 386 -16.56 7.67 -18.80
N SER A 387 -17.50 6.75 -19.05
CA SER A 387 -18.94 7.00 -18.95
C SER A 387 -19.40 7.48 -17.57
N THR A 388 -18.67 7.13 -16.50
CA THR A 388 -18.98 7.53 -15.12
C THR A 388 -18.30 8.84 -14.71
N GLY A 389 -17.54 9.47 -15.62
CA GLY A 389 -16.76 10.66 -15.31
C GLY A 389 -15.37 10.39 -14.72
N MET A 390 -14.99 9.11 -14.55
CA MET A 390 -13.64 8.76 -14.08
C MET A 390 -12.59 9.18 -15.13
N PRO A 391 -11.63 10.05 -14.78
CA PRO A 391 -10.52 10.39 -15.66
C PRO A 391 -9.50 9.25 -15.74
N GLY A 392 -8.71 9.20 -16.80
CA GLY A 392 -7.63 8.24 -16.94
C GLY A 392 -6.67 8.54 -18.10
N VAL A 393 -5.51 7.92 -18.04
CA VAL A 393 -4.50 7.89 -19.11
C VAL A 393 -4.23 6.42 -19.46
N TRP A 394 -3.66 6.18 -20.63
CA TRP A 394 -3.26 4.84 -21.03
C TRP A 394 -1.92 4.46 -20.40
N LEU A 395 -1.79 3.18 -20.06
CA LEU A 395 -0.52 2.53 -19.80
C LEU A 395 -0.34 1.45 -20.87
N ASP A 396 0.66 1.61 -21.74
CA ASP A 396 0.82 0.79 -22.94
C ASP A 396 1.48 -0.56 -22.66
N THR A 397 0.73 -1.46 -22.03
CA THR A 397 1.14 -2.80 -21.62
C THR A 397 1.63 -3.71 -22.75
N PRO A 398 1.09 -3.66 -24.00
CA PRO A 398 1.60 -4.49 -25.10
C PRO A 398 3.09 -4.32 -25.41
N MET A 399 3.71 -3.21 -25.02
CA MET A 399 5.15 -3.02 -25.20
C MET A 399 5.99 -4.03 -24.40
N ILE A 400 5.46 -4.55 -23.29
CA ILE A 400 6.17 -5.56 -22.48
C ILE A 400 6.45 -6.80 -23.34
N GLU A 401 5.46 -7.27 -24.12
CA GLU A 401 5.62 -8.40 -25.03
C GLU A 401 6.64 -8.11 -26.14
N ILE A 402 6.68 -6.87 -26.65
CA ILE A 402 7.63 -6.47 -27.69
C ILE A 402 9.06 -6.42 -27.14
N LEU A 403 9.24 -5.93 -25.92
CA LEU A 403 10.55 -5.74 -25.29
C LEU A 403 11.14 -7.05 -24.76
N HIS A 404 10.30 -7.95 -24.26
CA HIS A 404 10.73 -9.13 -23.51
C HIS A 404 10.34 -10.46 -24.17
N GLY A 405 9.53 -10.44 -25.23
CA GLY A 405 9.07 -11.62 -25.96
C GLY A 405 7.67 -12.08 -25.57
N GLU A 406 7.04 -12.81 -26.49
CA GLU A 406 5.66 -13.31 -26.35
C GLU A 406 5.49 -14.21 -25.12
N GLY A 407 4.49 -13.93 -24.29
CA GLY A 407 4.15 -14.66 -23.06
C GLY A 407 4.67 -14.00 -21.79
N THR A 408 5.46 -12.92 -21.89
CA THR A 408 6.07 -12.27 -20.71
C THR A 408 5.02 -11.76 -19.73
N ILE A 409 3.93 -11.15 -20.22
CA ILE A 409 2.88 -10.62 -19.33
C ILE A 409 2.17 -11.75 -18.61
N GLU A 410 1.87 -12.86 -19.28
CA GLU A 410 1.22 -14.01 -18.65
C GLU A 410 2.11 -14.65 -17.57
N GLU A 411 3.42 -14.71 -17.81
CA GLU A 411 4.38 -15.25 -16.86
C GLU A 411 4.58 -14.35 -15.63
N LYS A 412 4.85 -13.05 -15.86
CA LYS A 412 5.31 -12.10 -14.82
C LYS A 412 4.18 -11.32 -14.14
N LEU A 413 3.03 -11.17 -14.79
CA LEU A 413 1.89 -10.34 -14.38
C LEU A 413 0.58 -11.15 -14.37
N ALA A 414 0.65 -12.40 -13.91
CA ALA A 414 -0.46 -13.35 -13.98
C ALA A 414 -1.74 -12.87 -13.25
N GLY A 415 -1.60 -12.08 -12.19
CA GLY A 415 -2.74 -11.46 -11.50
C GLY A 415 -3.38 -10.32 -12.26
N GLU A 416 -2.60 -9.45 -12.88
CA GLU A 416 -3.09 -8.42 -13.80
C GLU A 416 -3.84 -9.05 -14.98
N VAL A 417 -3.28 -10.10 -15.60
CA VAL A 417 -3.95 -10.83 -16.68
C VAL A 417 -5.29 -11.40 -16.22
N ARG A 418 -5.33 -12.07 -15.06
CA ARG A 418 -6.59 -12.60 -14.51
C ARG A 418 -7.59 -11.49 -14.20
N LYS A 419 -7.13 -10.34 -13.74
CA LYS A 419 -7.96 -9.18 -13.40
C LYS A 419 -8.66 -8.62 -14.65
N PHE A 420 -7.91 -8.33 -15.71
CA PHE A 420 -8.46 -7.73 -16.94
C PHE A 420 -9.20 -8.73 -17.85
N LYS A 421 -8.75 -9.99 -17.92
CA LYS A 421 -9.38 -11.04 -18.75
C LYS A 421 -10.85 -11.29 -18.39
N ARG A 422 -11.24 -11.09 -17.11
CA ARG A 422 -12.63 -11.20 -16.64
C ARG A 422 -13.58 -10.20 -17.30
N PHE A 423 -13.04 -9.14 -17.89
CA PHE A 423 -13.79 -8.07 -18.55
C PHE A 423 -13.50 -8.00 -20.06
N GLY A 424 -12.96 -9.09 -20.64
CA GLY A 424 -12.67 -9.14 -22.08
C GLY A 424 -11.54 -8.23 -22.53
N ILE A 425 -10.67 -7.78 -21.61
CA ILE A 425 -9.51 -6.96 -21.91
C ILE A 425 -8.27 -7.85 -21.90
N ASP A 426 -7.60 -7.91 -23.05
CA ASP A 426 -6.33 -8.59 -23.22
C ASP A 426 -5.19 -7.56 -23.12
N MET A 427 -4.58 -7.46 -21.94
CA MET A 427 -3.54 -6.46 -21.68
C MET A 427 -2.24 -6.69 -22.47
N ALA A 428 -2.06 -7.87 -23.10
CA ALA A 428 -0.95 -8.13 -24.02
C ALA A 428 -1.19 -7.52 -25.41
N LYS A 429 -2.44 -7.18 -25.73
CA LYS A 429 -2.83 -6.60 -27.02
C LYS A 429 -3.34 -5.17 -26.92
N GLN A 430 -3.90 -4.81 -25.76
CA GLN A 430 -4.54 -3.52 -25.53
C GLN A 430 -3.89 -2.84 -24.31
N PRO A 431 -3.69 -1.50 -24.34
CA PRO A 431 -3.24 -0.76 -23.17
C PRO A 431 -4.33 -0.77 -22.08
N ILE A 432 -3.92 -0.61 -20.82
CA ILE A 432 -4.85 -0.50 -19.69
C ILE A 432 -5.09 0.97 -19.32
N LEU A 433 -6.28 1.29 -18.80
CA LEU A 433 -6.63 2.66 -18.41
C LEU A 433 -6.41 2.85 -16.91
N VAL A 434 -5.60 3.84 -16.56
CA VAL A 434 -5.15 4.07 -15.18
C VAL A 434 -5.29 5.53 -14.78
N TYR A 435 -5.42 5.77 -13.48
CA TYR A 435 -5.45 7.10 -12.89
C TYR A 435 -4.91 7.07 -11.44
N PRO A 436 -4.34 8.18 -10.95
CA PRO A 436 -3.80 8.24 -9.60
C PRO A 436 -4.85 7.89 -8.53
N THR A 437 -4.43 7.11 -7.53
CA THR A 437 -5.29 6.50 -6.51
C THR A 437 -4.59 6.51 -5.14
N LEU A 438 -5.33 6.80 -4.07
CA LEU A 438 -4.81 6.76 -2.70
C LEU A 438 -4.29 5.36 -2.35
N HIS A 439 -3.04 5.27 -1.91
CA HIS A 439 -2.34 4.00 -1.80
C HIS A 439 -1.77 3.72 -0.41
N TYR A 440 -0.95 4.64 0.12
CA TYR A 440 -0.23 4.41 1.37
C TYR A 440 -0.31 5.65 2.27
N GLN A 441 -0.36 5.43 3.58
CA GLN A 441 -0.17 6.47 4.57
C GLN A 441 1.29 6.40 5.00
N ASN A 442 2.04 7.48 4.77
CA ASN A 442 3.48 7.51 5.00
C ASN A 442 3.87 7.26 6.45
#